data_AF-A0A7I7SM70-F1
#
_entry.id   AF-A0A7I7SM70-F1
#
_cell.length_a   1.000
_cell.length_b   1.000
_cell.length_c   1.000
_cell.angle_alpha   90.00
_cell.angle_beta   90.00
_cell.angle_gamma   90.00
#
_symmetry.space_group_name_H-M   'P 1'
#
loop_
_entity.id
_entity.type
_entity.pdbx_description
1 polymer ?
#
loop_
_entity_poly.entity_id
_entity_poly.type
_entity_poly.pdbx_seq_one_letter_code
_entity_poly.pdbx_strand_id
1 'polypeptide(L)'
;MRAAILKLLAERPMHGYEMIQEIAERTQDLWKPSPGSVYPTLQLLVDEGLLVATESEGSKKLFELTDEGRVAVEKIETAPWDEITEGADPGQVNIRAAVGQLFGAVRQAAFAANSEQQQRIIDIVNNARREIYQILGESE
;
A
#
# COMPACT_ATOMS: atom_id res chain seq x y z
N MET A 1 -7.48 -5.54 4.10
CA MET A 1 -6.43 -5.81 5.10
C MET A 1 -6.22 -7.30 5.33
N ARG A 2 -7.21 -8.04 5.84
CA ARG A 2 -7.15 -9.50 6.10
C ARG A 2 -6.47 -10.30 4.99
N ALA A 3 -6.96 -10.17 3.75
CA ALA A 3 -6.42 -10.91 2.62
C ALA A 3 -4.93 -10.63 2.36
N ALA A 4 -4.47 -9.39 2.56
CA ALA A 4 -3.06 -9.03 2.39
C ALA A 4 -2.17 -9.67 3.47
N ILE A 5 -2.61 -9.65 4.73
CA ILE A 5 -1.88 -10.31 5.83
C ILE A 5 -1.77 -11.82 5.57
N LEU A 6 -2.88 -12.47 5.20
CA LEU A 6 -2.91 -13.90 4.92
C LEU A 6 -2.01 -14.27 3.73
N LYS A 7 -2.05 -13.49 2.64
CA LYS A 7 -1.17 -13.71 1.47
C LYS A 7 0.31 -13.55 1.80
N LEU A 8 0.69 -12.54 2.59
CA LEU A 8 2.09 -12.37 3.01
C LEU A 8 2.56 -13.55 3.88
N LEU A 9 1.75 -13.95 4.85
CA LEU A 9 2.10 -15.04 5.76
C LEU A 9 2.09 -16.43 5.10
N ALA A 10 1.51 -16.54 3.90
CA ALA A 10 1.63 -17.73 3.06
C ALA A 10 3.04 -17.92 2.51
N GLU A 11 3.80 -16.83 2.35
CA GLU A 11 5.17 -16.88 1.85
C GLU A 11 6.16 -17.20 2.96
N ARG A 12 6.01 -16.58 4.14
CA ARG A 12 6.84 -16.81 5.32
C ARG A 12 6.24 -16.19 6.58
N PRO A 13 6.61 -16.66 7.79
CA PRO A 13 6.33 -15.95 9.03
C PRO A 13 6.90 -14.52 9.01
N MET A 14 6.15 -13.56 9.55
CA MET A 14 6.54 -12.14 9.54
C MET A 14 6.11 -11.41 10.81
N HIS A 15 6.79 -10.31 11.12
CA HIS A 15 6.33 -9.36 12.13
C HIS A 15 5.30 -8.37 11.57
N GLY A 16 4.42 -7.83 12.42
CA GLY A 16 3.39 -6.88 11.97
C GLY A 16 3.96 -5.62 11.27
N TYR A 17 5.10 -5.10 11.74
CA TYR A 17 5.75 -3.96 11.07
C TYR A 17 6.36 -4.32 9.73
N GLU A 18 6.89 -5.54 9.60
CA GLU A 18 7.45 -6.04 8.35
C GLU A 18 6.38 -6.16 7.27
N MET A 19 5.19 -6.66 7.64
CA MET A 19 4.03 -6.69 6.73
C MET A 19 3.63 -5.31 6.22
N ILE A 20 3.73 -4.27 7.08
CA ILE A 20 3.46 -2.88 6.66
C ILE A 20 4.45 -2.44 5.58
N GLN A 21 5.74 -2.79 5.73
CA GLN A 21 6.77 -2.42 4.74
C GLN A 21 6.59 -3.22 3.45
N GLU A 22 6.37 -4.52 3.52
CA GLU A 22 6.16 -5.39 2.35
C GLU A 22 4.96 -4.93 1.51
N ILE A 23 3.84 -4.57 2.15
CA ILE A 23 2.66 -4.06 1.44
C ILE A 23 2.97 -2.70 0.77
N ALA A 24 3.68 -1.80 1.47
CA ALA A 24 4.08 -0.52 0.89
C ALA A 24 5.01 -0.73 -0.31
N GLU A 25 6.01 -1.60 -0.19
CA GLU A 25 6.98 -1.86 -1.24
C GLU A 25 6.34 -2.48 -2.50
N ARG A 26 5.51 -3.52 -2.34
CA ARG A 26 4.81 -4.17 -3.46
C ARG A 26 3.85 -3.25 -4.19
N THR A 27 3.32 -2.26 -3.48
CA THR A 27 2.43 -1.25 -4.05
C THR A 27 3.14 0.04 -4.44
N GLN A 28 4.48 0.09 -4.42
CA GLN A 28 5.27 1.30 -4.72
C GLN A 28 4.80 2.52 -3.91
N ASP A 29 4.58 2.33 -2.61
CA ASP A 29 4.03 3.27 -1.64
C ASP A 29 2.58 3.74 -1.91
N LEU A 30 1.87 3.18 -2.91
CA LEU A 30 0.47 3.51 -3.18
C LEU A 30 -0.45 3.11 -2.02
N TRP A 31 -0.09 2.06 -1.28
CA TRP A 31 -0.81 1.63 -0.10
C TRP A 31 0.15 1.28 1.03
N LYS A 32 0.16 2.13 2.06
CA LYS A 32 0.89 1.89 3.31
C LYS A 32 -0.08 1.75 4.48
N PRO A 33 -0.41 0.52 4.91
CA PRO A 33 -1.22 0.27 6.09
C PRO A 33 -0.69 0.97 7.34
N SER A 34 -1.58 1.51 8.17
CA SER A 34 -1.19 2.03 9.48
C SER A 34 -1.07 0.89 10.50
N PRO A 35 -0.23 1.03 11.54
CA PRO A 35 -0.24 0.13 12.70
C PRO A 35 -1.64 -0.13 13.26
N GLY A 36 -2.46 0.92 13.39
CA GLY A 36 -3.83 0.82 13.90
C GLY A 36 -4.79 0.03 13.00
N SER A 37 -4.43 -0.25 11.75
CA SER A 37 -5.18 -1.14 10.86
C SER A 37 -4.65 -2.58 10.85
N VAL A 38 -3.33 -2.75 11.01
CA VAL A 38 -2.67 -4.07 10.94
C VAL A 38 -2.80 -4.85 12.24
N TYR A 39 -2.45 -4.25 13.38
CA TYR A 39 -2.40 -4.98 14.65
C TYR A 39 -3.77 -5.48 15.14
N PRO A 40 -4.87 -4.71 15.04
CA PRO A 40 -6.19 -5.23 15.36
C PRO A 40 -6.62 -6.37 14.42
N THR A 41 -6.25 -6.30 13.14
CA THR A 41 -6.54 -7.38 12.18
C THR A 41 -5.74 -8.64 12.50
N LEU A 42 -4.47 -8.50 12.90
CA LEU A 42 -3.66 -9.64 13.34
C LEU A 42 -4.28 -10.33 14.56
N GLN A 43 -4.73 -9.54 15.55
CA GLN A 43 -5.39 -10.10 16.72
C GLN A 43 -6.68 -10.83 16.34
N LEU A 44 -7.52 -10.24 15.49
CA LEU A 44 -8.74 -10.87 14.98
C LEU A 44 -8.44 -12.22 14.30
N LEU A 45 -7.39 -12.29 13.48
CA LEU A 45 -7.05 -13.53 12.78
C LEU A 45 -6.45 -14.61 13.69
N VAL A 46 -5.81 -14.21 14.79
CA VAL A 46 -5.41 -15.13 15.87
C VAL A 46 -6.66 -15.64 16.60
N ASP A 47 -7.61 -14.76 16.92
CA ASP A 47 -8.85 -15.14 17.60
C ASP A 47 -9.73 -16.05 16.71
N GLU A 48 -9.69 -15.88 15.39
CA GLU A 48 -10.32 -16.76 14.39
C GLU A 48 -9.59 -18.12 14.24
N GLY A 49 -8.42 -18.30 14.85
CA GLY A 49 -7.61 -19.51 14.74
C GLY A 49 -6.89 -19.67 13.39
N LEU A 50 -6.78 -18.59 12.60
CA LEU A 50 -6.11 -18.61 11.30
C LEU A 50 -4.62 -18.30 11.40
N LEU A 51 -4.22 -17.63 12.47
CA LEU A 51 -2.83 -17.29 12.78
C LEU A 51 -2.45 -17.80 14.16
N VAL A 52 -1.17 -18.13 14.32
CA VAL A 52 -0.52 -18.24 15.63
C VAL A 52 0.48 -17.11 15.79
N ALA A 53 0.64 -16.66 17.03
CA ALA A 53 1.62 -15.66 17.39
C ALA A 53 2.63 -16.27 18.37
N THR A 54 3.90 -16.32 17.97
CA THR A 54 5.01 -16.78 18.80
C THR A 54 5.85 -15.61 19.26
N GLU A 55 6.44 -15.71 20.46
CA GLU A 55 7.43 -14.73 20.91
C GLU A 55 8.74 -14.97 20.15
N SER A 56 9.26 -13.94 19.49
CA SER A 56 10.61 -13.96 18.93
C SER A 56 11.63 -13.38 19.92
N GLU A 57 12.91 -13.37 19.58
CA GLU A 57 13.91 -12.66 20.37
C GLU A 57 13.60 -11.15 20.43
N GLY A 58 13.43 -10.62 21.66
CA GLY A 58 12.87 -9.31 21.89
C GLY A 58 11.34 -9.32 21.75
N SER A 59 10.63 -8.49 22.50
CA SER A 59 9.17 -8.47 22.73
C SER A 59 8.24 -8.35 21.50
N LYS A 60 8.72 -8.59 20.30
CA LYS A 60 7.97 -8.64 19.05
C LYS A 60 7.35 -10.01 18.86
N LYS A 61 6.10 -10.03 18.43
CA LYS A 61 5.40 -11.27 18.05
C LYS A 61 5.69 -11.59 16.59
N LEU A 62 6.11 -12.82 16.33
CA LEU A 62 6.17 -13.40 14.99
C LEU A 62 4.82 -14.06 14.71
N PHE A 63 4.24 -13.78 13.54
CA PHE A 63 2.95 -14.36 13.14
C PHE A 63 3.16 -15.39 12.05
N GLU A 64 2.41 -16.49 12.12
CA GLU A 64 2.45 -17.59 11.17
C GLU A 64 1.04 -18.14 10.92
N LEU A 65 0.77 -18.66 9.73
CA LEU A 65 -0.50 -19.32 9.40
C LEU A 65 -0.64 -20.67 10.11
N THR A 66 -1.83 -20.95 10.61
CA THR A 66 -2.27 -22.30 10.94
C THR A 66 -2.62 -23.08 9.66
N ASP A 67 -2.91 -24.37 9.81
CA ASP A 67 -3.42 -25.18 8.69
C ASP A 67 -4.75 -24.61 8.16
N GLU A 68 -5.65 -24.17 9.04
CA GLU A 68 -6.88 -23.47 8.69
C GLU A 68 -6.60 -22.14 7.98
N GLY A 69 -5.57 -21.41 8.42
CA GLY A 69 -5.07 -20.20 7.77
C GLY A 69 -4.61 -20.45 6.34
N ARG A 70 -3.88 -21.55 6.10
CA ARG A 70 -3.43 -21.95 4.75
C ARG A 70 -4.62 -22.25 3.84
N VAL A 71 -5.62 -22.98 4.31
CA VAL A 71 -6.87 -23.21 3.57
C VAL A 71 -7.62 -21.90 3.29
N ALA A 72 -7.60 -20.94 4.23
CA ALA A 72 -8.20 -19.64 4.01
C ALA A 72 -7.49 -18.81 2.92
N VAL A 73 -6.16 -18.98 2.77
CA VAL A 73 -5.38 -18.33 1.70
C VAL A 73 -5.78 -18.83 0.32
N GLU A 74 -6.08 -20.12 0.16
CA GLU A 74 -6.50 -20.71 -1.12
C GLU A 74 -7.78 -20.08 -1.68
N LYS A 75 -8.63 -19.52 -0.81
CA LYS A 75 -9.87 -18.81 -1.19
C LYS A 75 -9.62 -17.38 -1.69
N ILE A 76 -8.39 -16.88 -1.58
CA ILE A 76 -7.99 -15.56 -2.04
C ILE A 76 -7.32 -15.75 -3.39
N GLU A 77 -8.03 -15.45 -4.47
CA GLU A 77 -7.52 -15.62 -5.85
C GLU A 77 -6.38 -14.64 -6.12
N THR A 78 -6.66 -13.33 -5.99
CA THR A 78 -5.72 -12.25 -6.27
C THR A 78 -5.25 -11.60 -4.98
N ALA A 79 -3.95 -11.27 -4.87
CA ALA A 79 -3.49 -10.54 -3.71
C ALA A 79 -3.97 -9.08 -3.77
N PRO A 80 -4.36 -8.46 -2.65
CA PRO A 80 -4.91 -7.10 -2.69
C PRO A 80 -3.96 -6.03 -3.25
N TRP A 81 -2.64 -6.25 -3.18
CA TRP A 81 -1.68 -5.34 -3.82
C TRP A 81 -1.65 -5.48 -5.34
N ASP A 82 -1.95 -6.66 -5.89
CA ASP A 82 -2.07 -6.86 -7.34
C ASP A 82 -3.29 -6.11 -7.87
N GLU A 83 -4.42 -6.10 -7.15
CA GLU A 83 -5.58 -5.27 -7.54
C GLU A 83 -5.26 -3.76 -7.54
N ILE A 84 -4.36 -3.33 -6.65
CA ILE A 84 -3.94 -1.92 -6.55
C ILE A 84 -2.98 -1.56 -7.68
N THR A 85 -2.14 -2.50 -8.14
CA THR A 85 -1.18 -2.28 -9.22
C THR A 85 -1.74 -2.59 -10.61
N GLU A 86 -2.63 -3.58 -10.74
CA GLU A 86 -3.31 -4.02 -11.98
C GLU A 86 -4.63 -3.28 -12.23
N GLY A 87 -5.29 -2.75 -11.18
CA GLY A 87 -6.45 -1.85 -11.29
C GLY A 87 -6.15 -0.48 -11.92
N ALA A 88 -4.97 -0.33 -12.50
CA ALA A 88 -4.62 0.68 -13.48
C ALA A 88 -5.19 0.32 -14.87
N ASP A 89 -6.49 0.05 -14.96
CA ASP A 89 -7.21 0.00 -16.24
C ASP A 89 -7.17 1.42 -16.85
N PRO A 90 -6.56 1.62 -18.04
CA PRO A 90 -6.53 2.92 -18.71
C PRO A 90 -7.91 3.53 -18.98
N GLY A 91 -8.99 2.73 -18.88
CA GLY A 91 -10.38 3.14 -19.13
C GLY A 91 -11.15 3.72 -17.94
N GLN A 92 -10.67 3.57 -16.70
CA GLN A 92 -11.30 4.21 -15.53
C GLN A 92 -10.38 5.33 -15.03
N VAL A 93 -10.88 6.57 -15.05
CA VAL A 93 -10.14 7.75 -14.56
C VAL A 93 -9.88 7.60 -13.06
N ASN A 94 -8.76 6.97 -12.72
CA ASN A 94 -8.34 6.77 -11.35
C ASN A 94 -7.44 7.93 -10.94
N ILE A 95 -8.05 8.96 -10.33
CA ILE A 95 -7.35 10.15 -9.82
C ILE A 95 -6.15 9.73 -8.93
N ARG A 96 -6.25 8.62 -8.19
CA ARG A 96 -5.16 8.14 -7.34
C ARG A 96 -3.98 7.60 -8.16
N ALA A 97 -4.24 6.86 -9.23
CA ALA A 97 -3.19 6.38 -10.13
C ALA A 97 -2.49 7.53 -10.86
N ALA A 98 -3.26 8.51 -11.36
CA ALA A 98 -2.71 9.71 -12.00
C ALA A 98 -1.84 10.54 -11.03
N VAL A 99 -2.29 10.69 -9.78
CA VAL A 99 -1.51 11.35 -8.71
C VAL A 99 -0.24 10.55 -8.40
N GLY A 100 -0.33 9.22 -8.30
CA GLY A 100 0.83 8.34 -8.07
C GLY A 100 1.89 8.48 -9.17
N GLN A 101 1.47 8.46 -10.45
CA GLN A 101 2.35 8.67 -11.61
C GLN A 101 3.04 10.05 -11.57
N LEU A 102 2.29 11.11 -11.24
CA LEU A 102 2.84 12.45 -11.07
C LEU A 102 3.90 12.49 -9.97
N PHE A 103 3.61 11.90 -8.79
CA PHE A 103 4.57 11.83 -7.69
C PHE A 103 5.83 11.06 -8.07
N GLY A 104 5.70 9.92 -8.75
CA GLY A 104 6.84 9.14 -9.25
C GLY A 104 7.74 9.94 -10.18
N ALA A 105 7.14 10.62 -11.16
CA ALA A 105 7.86 11.48 -12.12
C ALA A 105 8.58 12.64 -11.43
N VAL A 106 7.92 13.32 -10.48
CA VAL A 106 8.54 14.41 -9.71
C VAL A 106 9.71 13.88 -8.87
N ARG A 107 9.57 12.72 -8.23
CA ARG A 107 10.64 12.11 -7.42
C ARG A 107 11.85 11.78 -8.29
N GLN A 108 11.64 11.15 -9.45
CA GLN A 108 12.69 10.82 -10.40
C GLN A 108 13.41 12.07 -10.92
N ALA A 109 12.63 13.11 -11.26
CA ALA A 109 13.18 14.36 -11.75
C ALA A 109 13.96 15.11 -10.65
N ALA A 110 13.52 15.10 -9.40
CA ALA A 110 14.21 15.79 -8.30
C ALA A 110 15.66 15.30 -8.09
N PHE A 111 15.94 14.01 -8.32
CA PHE A 111 17.30 13.46 -8.24
C PHE A 111 18.19 13.79 -9.44
N ALA A 112 17.62 14.10 -10.61
CA ALA A 112 18.36 14.29 -11.86
C ALA A 112 18.35 15.74 -12.38
N ALA A 113 17.46 16.59 -11.88
CA ALA A 113 17.21 17.93 -12.39
C ALA A 113 18.18 18.98 -11.82
N ASN A 114 18.60 19.92 -12.67
CA ASN A 114 19.29 21.13 -12.24
C ASN A 114 18.30 22.17 -11.64
N SER A 115 18.82 23.25 -11.05
CA SER A 115 18.00 24.26 -10.36
C SER A 115 16.92 24.91 -11.23
N GLU A 116 17.19 25.13 -12.52
CA GLU A 116 16.21 25.69 -13.45
C GLU A 116 15.09 24.68 -13.75
N GLN A 117 15.45 23.42 -13.98
CA GLN A 117 14.50 22.34 -14.18
C GLN A 117 13.65 22.08 -12.94
N GLN A 118 14.25 22.12 -11.75
CA GLN A 118 13.53 22.02 -10.47
C GLN A 118 12.48 23.13 -10.32
N GLN A 119 12.83 24.38 -10.66
CA GLN A 119 11.88 25.48 -10.60
C GLN A 119 10.70 25.26 -11.56
N ARG A 120 10.96 24.82 -12.80
CA ARG A 120 9.89 24.51 -13.77
C ARG A 120 8.98 23.37 -13.29
N ILE A 121 9.53 22.34 -12.65
CA ILE A 121 8.75 21.24 -12.06
C ILE A 121 7.85 21.77 -10.93
N ILE A 122 8.38 22.62 -10.05
CA ILE A 122 7.61 23.27 -8.98
C ILE A 122 6.45 24.09 -9.57
N ASP A 123 6.69 24.84 -10.64
CA ASP A 123 5.67 25.65 -11.29
C ASP A 123 4.54 24.79 -11.87
N ILE A 124 4.88 23.67 -12.51
CA ILE A 124 3.91 22.69 -13.04
C ILE A 124 3.03 22.14 -11.91
N VAL A 125 3.63 21.69 -10.81
CA VAL A 125 2.88 21.13 -9.67
C VAL A 125 1.97 22.18 -9.04
N ASN A 126 2.44 23.42 -8.89
CA ASN A 126 1.64 24.52 -8.35
C ASN A 126 0.46 24.89 -9.25
N ASN A 127 0.66 24.86 -10.57
CA ASN A 127 -0.42 25.14 -11.53
C ASN A 127 -1.46 24.01 -11.54
N ALA A 128 -1.02 22.75 -11.57
CA ALA A 128 -1.92 21.59 -11.47
C ALA A 128 -2.79 21.66 -10.20
N ARG A 129 -2.19 22.01 -9.05
CA ARG A 129 -2.95 22.24 -7.81
C ARG A 129 -4.01 23.33 -7.95
N ARG A 130 -3.67 24.46 -8.61
CA ARG A 130 -4.60 25.58 -8.81
C ARG A 130 -5.78 25.17 -9.70
N GLU A 131 -5.50 24.48 -10.81
CA GLU A 131 -6.51 24.00 -11.75
C GLU A 131 -7.48 23.01 -11.07
N ILE A 132 -6.97 22.09 -10.24
CA ILE A 132 -7.81 21.17 -9.46
C ILE A 132 -8.78 21.92 -8.53
N TYR A 133 -8.32 22.98 -7.85
CA TYR A 133 -9.20 23.79 -7.00
C TYR A 133 -10.20 24.63 -7.79
N GLN A 134 -9.86 25.06 -9.01
CA GLN A 134 -10.78 25.78 -9.89
C GLN A 134 -11.96 24.89 -10.27
N ILE A 135 -11.73 23.62 -10.58
CA ILE A 135 -12.80 22.64 -10.88
C ILE A 135 -13.79 22.52 -9.71
N LEU A 136 -13.32 22.58 -8.46
CA LEU A 136 -14.20 22.57 -7.27
C LEU A 136 -14.99 23.88 -7.09
N GLY A 137 -14.50 24.98 -7.67
CA GLY A 137 -15.16 26.28 -7.68
C GLY A 137 -16.07 26.51 -8.90
N GLU A 138 -16.01 25.66 -9.92
CA GLU A 138 -16.86 25.69 -11.14
C GLU A 138 -18.24 25.03 -10.93
N SER A 139 -18.58 24.65 -9.70
CA SER A 139 -19.89 24.10 -9.35
C SER A 139 -20.94 25.22 -9.25
N GLU A 140 -21.56 25.57 -10.38
CA GLU A 140 -22.91 26.17 -10.49
C GLU A 140 -23.87 25.18 -11.18
#